data_AF-A0A965C2J0-F1
#
_entry.id   AF-A0A965C2J0-F1
#
_cell.length_a   1.000
_cell.length_b   1.000
_cell.length_c   1.000
_cell.angle_alpha   90.00
_cell.angle_beta   90.00
_cell.angle_gamma   90.00
#
_symmetry.space_group_name_H-M   'P 1'
#
loop_
_entity.id
_entity.type
_entity.pdbx_description
1 polymer ?
#
loop_
_entity_poly.entity_id
_entity_poly.type
_entity_poly.pdbx_seq_one_letter_code
_entity_poly.pdbx_strand_id
1 'polypeptide(L)'
;MSSAAPKPDQATRLEPFRLRGANFNLLVLRLLDHRPEAVVPAIGDQFRRAPGFLRFAPIVIGLGDLQVPPAEVDFPGLIKGLRELEIMPIGTTGGTSEMRNAALSYGLPPVRSVGG
;
A
#
# COMPACT_ATOMS: atom_id res chain seq x y z
N MET A 1 -25.20 -5.03 -61.70
CA MET A 1 -25.75 -5.51 -60.42
C MET A 1 -24.72 -6.41 -59.77
N SER A 2 -24.05 -5.95 -58.71
CA SER A 2 -23.22 -6.84 -57.88
C SER A 2 -23.43 -6.40 -56.43
N SER A 3 -24.24 -7.18 -55.72
CA SER A 3 -24.56 -7.02 -54.31
C SER A 3 -23.36 -7.54 -53.52
N ALA A 4 -22.60 -6.64 -52.89
CA ALA A 4 -21.62 -7.04 -51.90
C ALA A 4 -22.38 -7.41 -50.62
N ALA A 5 -22.23 -8.65 -50.16
CA ALA A 5 -22.80 -9.12 -48.91
C ALA A 5 -22.37 -8.21 -47.73
N PRO A 6 -23.25 -7.94 -46.75
CA PRO A 6 -22.87 -7.22 -45.56
C PRO A 6 -21.77 -8.01 -44.85
N LYS A 7 -20.64 -7.35 -44.57
CA LYS A 7 -19.57 -7.93 -43.73
C LYS A 7 -20.22 -8.34 -42.41
N PRO A 8 -19.97 -9.58 -41.92
CA PRO A 8 -20.56 -10.03 -40.68
C PRO A 8 -20.26 -8.99 -39.62
N ASP A 9 -21.33 -8.59 -38.96
CA ASP A 9 -21.42 -7.61 -37.90
C ASP A 9 -20.14 -7.67 -37.07
N GLN A 10 -19.43 -6.54 -36.96
CA GLN A 10 -18.41 -6.35 -35.94
C GLN A 10 -19.17 -6.40 -34.61
N ALA A 11 -19.52 -7.62 -34.16
CA ALA A 11 -20.06 -7.88 -32.87
C ALA A 11 -19.10 -7.18 -31.91
N THR A 12 -19.59 -6.09 -31.33
CA THR A 12 -18.84 -5.25 -30.41
C THR A 12 -18.35 -6.19 -29.35
N ARG A 13 -17.06 -6.56 -29.38
CA ARG A 13 -16.46 -7.38 -28.34
C ARG A 13 -16.60 -6.55 -27.08
N LEU A 14 -17.52 -6.93 -26.23
CA LEU A 14 -17.62 -6.41 -24.88
C LEU A 14 -16.28 -6.75 -24.23
N GLU A 15 -15.43 -5.74 -24.06
CA GLU A 15 -14.19 -5.83 -23.30
C GLU A 15 -14.48 -5.23 -21.91
N PRO A 16 -15.07 -6.00 -20.98
CA PRO A 16 -15.53 -5.47 -19.69
C PRO A 16 -14.40 -4.99 -18.79
N PHE A 17 -13.15 -5.40 -19.06
CA PHE A 17 -11.98 -4.92 -18.32
C PHE A 17 -10.70 -4.96 -19.18
N ARG A 18 -9.75 -4.10 -18.81
CA ARG A 18 -8.35 -4.16 -19.27
C ARG A 18 -7.45 -3.95 -18.06
N LEU A 19 -6.42 -4.77 -17.92
CA LEU A 19 -5.44 -4.66 -16.84
C LEU A 19 -4.07 -4.32 -17.45
N ARG A 20 -3.44 -3.26 -16.94
CA ARG A 20 -2.07 -2.88 -17.30
C ARG A 20 -1.33 -2.44 -16.04
N GLY A 21 -0.05 -2.77 -15.97
CA GLY A 21 0.82 -2.22 -14.95
C GLY A 21 0.99 -0.71 -15.16
N ALA A 22 1.04 0.03 -14.07
CA ALA A 22 1.36 1.45 -14.05
C ALA A 22 2.33 1.72 -12.89
N ASN A 23 3.17 2.74 -13.06
CA ASN A 23 4.09 3.18 -12.03
C ASN A 23 3.42 4.28 -11.20
N PHE A 24 3.50 4.15 -9.88
CA PHE A 24 3.02 5.16 -8.94
C PHE A 24 4.19 5.61 -8.07
N ASN A 25 4.27 6.91 -7.79
CA ASN A 25 5.13 7.41 -6.73
C ASN A 25 4.35 7.34 -5.41
N LEU A 26 4.90 6.64 -4.42
CA LEU A 26 4.28 6.41 -3.13
C LEU A 26 5.21 6.86 -2.01
N LEU A 27 4.64 7.40 -0.94
CA LEU A 27 5.38 7.69 0.28
C LEU A 27 5.68 6.39 1.02
N VAL A 28 6.92 6.26 1.49
CA VAL A 28 7.34 5.15 2.36
C VAL A 28 7.53 5.69 3.77
N LEU A 29 6.69 5.24 4.70
CA LEU A 29 6.86 5.49 6.14
C LEU A 29 7.78 4.41 6.70
N ARG A 30 9.07 4.75 6.87
CA ARG A 30 10.04 3.83 7.49
C ARG A 30 9.80 3.75 8.99
N LEU A 31 9.56 2.54 9.50
CA LEU A 31 9.42 2.29 10.92
C LEU A 31 10.79 2.13 11.55
N LEU A 32 11.07 2.95 12.55
CA LEU A 32 12.29 2.89 13.37
C LEU A 32 12.04 2.31 14.76
N ASP A 33 10.77 2.18 15.16
CA ASP A 33 10.33 1.50 16.37
C ASP A 33 9.17 0.56 15.98
N HIS A 34 9.09 -0.60 16.61
CA HIS A 34 8.08 -1.63 16.31
C HIS A 34 6.75 -1.39 17.03
N ARG A 35 6.73 -0.49 18.02
CA ARG A 35 5.60 -0.25 18.92
C ARG A 35 4.65 0.81 18.38
N PRO A 36 3.38 0.48 18.10
CA PRO A 36 2.40 1.46 17.64
C PRO A 36 2.23 2.63 18.63
N GLU A 37 2.31 2.38 19.93
CA GLU A 37 2.19 3.39 20.98
C GLU A 37 3.32 4.43 20.98
N ALA A 38 4.47 4.11 20.37
CA ALA A 38 5.54 5.07 20.14
C ALA A 38 5.39 5.77 18.78
N VAL A 39 5.07 5.00 17.73
CA VAL A 39 5.06 5.47 16.34
C VAL A 39 3.86 6.38 16.04
N VAL A 40 2.65 5.97 16.43
CA VAL A 40 1.41 6.67 16.02
C VAL A 40 1.34 8.08 16.62
N PRO A 41 1.61 8.31 17.92
CA PRO A 41 1.64 9.67 18.46
C PRO A 41 2.71 10.54 17.80
N ALA A 42 3.90 9.98 17.54
CA ALA A 42 4.99 10.72 16.91
C ALA A 42 4.62 11.24 15.50
N ILE A 43 3.90 10.42 14.71
CA ILE A 43 3.37 10.85 13.41
C ILE A 43 2.33 11.96 13.59
N GLY A 44 1.38 11.77 14.52
CA GLY A 44 0.36 12.78 14.82
C GLY A 44 0.99 14.13 15.20
N ASP A 45 2.01 14.11 16.04
CA ASP A 45 2.74 15.31 16.47
C ASP A 45 3.53 15.98 15.34
N GLN A 46 4.18 15.17 14.49
CA GLN A 46 4.97 15.67 13.35
C GLN A 46 4.08 16.41 12.35
N PHE A 47 2.88 15.91 12.08
CA PHE A 47 1.95 16.49 11.10
C PHE A 47 0.87 17.37 11.71
N ARG A 48 0.93 17.64 13.03
CA ARG A 48 -0.04 18.49 13.74
C ARG A 48 -0.23 19.88 13.12
N ARG A 49 0.83 20.46 12.53
CA ARG A 49 0.78 21.77 11.86
C ARG A 49 0.31 21.70 10.40
N ALA A 50 0.22 20.50 9.83
CA ALA A 50 -0.24 20.25 8.47
C ALA A 50 -1.15 19.00 8.43
N PRO A 51 -2.34 19.01 9.08
CA PRO A 51 -3.18 17.83 9.23
C PRO A 51 -3.60 17.20 7.89
N GLY A 52 -3.72 18.01 6.83
CA GLY A 52 -4.08 17.54 5.49
C GLY A 52 -2.96 16.82 4.74
N PHE A 53 -1.70 16.86 5.20
CA PHE A 53 -0.57 16.36 4.43
C PHE A 53 -0.64 14.83 4.22
N LEU A 54 -1.08 14.08 5.24
CA LEU A 54 -1.21 12.61 5.15
C LEU A 54 -2.66 12.12 5.12
N ARG A 55 -3.62 13.03 5.09
CA ARG A 55 -5.04 12.68 5.10
C ARG A 55 -5.41 11.90 3.83
N PHE A 56 -5.89 10.68 4.02
CA PHE A 56 -6.16 9.68 2.99
C PHE A 56 -4.95 9.31 2.10
N ALA A 57 -3.74 9.63 2.54
CA ALA A 57 -2.54 9.31 1.77
C ALA A 57 -2.32 7.79 1.71
N PRO A 58 -2.15 7.20 0.51
CA PRO A 58 -1.74 5.81 0.37
C PRO A 58 -0.25 5.69 0.73
N ILE A 59 0.04 5.03 1.86
CA ILE A 59 1.38 4.91 2.40
C ILE A 59 1.84 3.44 2.40
N VAL A 60 3.09 3.22 1.99
CA VAL A 60 3.78 1.95 2.14
C VAL A 60 4.61 1.98 3.42
N ILE A 61 4.52 0.93 4.24
CA ILE A 61 5.26 0.82 5.50
C ILE A 61 6.63 0.17 5.24
N GLY A 62 7.71 0.89 5.57
CA GLY A 62 9.07 0.39 5.46
C GLY A 62 9.49 -0.37 6.72
N LEU A 63 9.79 -1.66 6.58
CA LEU A 63 10.16 -2.57 7.68
C LEU A 63 11.67 -2.83 7.77
N GLY A 64 12.47 -2.23 6.89
CA GLY A 64 13.90 -2.55 6.75
C GLY A 64 14.78 -2.13 7.93
N ASP A 65 14.33 -1.15 8.71
CA ASP A 65 15.10 -0.61 9.84
C ASP A 65 14.77 -1.32 11.18
N LEU A 66 13.75 -2.21 11.20
CA LEU A 66 13.36 -2.94 12.40
C LEU A 66 14.30 -4.12 12.67
N GLN A 67 14.89 -4.15 13.87
CA GLN A 67 15.77 -5.23 14.33
C GLN A 67 15.09 -6.08 15.42
N VAL A 68 13.86 -6.51 15.15
CA VAL A 68 13.05 -7.33 16.06
C VAL A 68 12.40 -8.50 15.33
N PRO A 69 12.05 -9.60 16.02
CA PRO A 69 11.25 -10.67 15.46
C PRO A 69 9.87 -10.16 14.99
N PRO A 70 9.28 -10.76 13.94
CA PRO A 70 7.94 -10.37 13.47
C PRO A 70 6.83 -10.49 14.52
N ALA A 71 7.00 -11.38 15.50
CA ALA A 71 6.03 -11.59 16.58
C ALA A 71 5.96 -10.41 17.57
N GLU A 72 6.96 -9.55 17.60
CA GLU A 72 6.99 -8.36 18.47
C GLU A 72 6.32 -7.15 17.82
N VAL A 73 6.06 -7.19 16.51
CA VAL A 73 5.44 -6.07 15.79
C VAL A 73 3.91 -6.19 15.85
N ASP A 74 3.26 -5.26 16.54
CA ASP A 74 1.79 -5.15 16.56
C ASP A 74 1.27 -4.48 15.29
N PHE A 75 1.23 -5.23 14.19
CA PHE A 75 0.65 -4.76 12.93
C PHE A 75 -0.83 -4.34 13.06
N PRO A 76 -1.73 -5.09 13.75
CA PRO A 76 -3.10 -4.65 13.98
C PRO A 76 -3.19 -3.27 14.65
N GLY A 77 -2.44 -3.05 15.73
CA GLY A 77 -2.39 -1.78 16.45
C GLY A 77 -1.86 -0.65 15.57
N LEU A 78 -0.81 -0.91 14.80
CA LEU A 78 -0.24 0.05 13.85
C LEU A 78 -1.26 0.43 12.77
N ILE A 79 -1.91 -0.54 12.13
CA ILE A 79 -2.91 -0.30 11.08
C ILE A 79 -4.08 0.52 11.63
N LYS A 80 -4.57 0.15 12.83
CA LYS A 80 -5.65 0.86 13.50
C LYS A 80 -5.25 2.32 13.77
N GLY A 81 -4.11 2.55 14.42
CA GLY A 81 -3.65 3.90 14.77
C GLY A 81 -3.37 4.78 13.55
N LEU A 82 -2.80 4.21 12.47
CA LEU A 82 -2.63 4.96 11.22
C LEU A 82 -3.97 5.37 10.61
N ARG A 83 -4.98 4.48 10.61
CA ARG A 83 -6.32 4.81 10.09
C ARG A 83 -7.05 5.85 10.95
N GLU A 84 -6.82 5.87 12.26
CA GLU A 84 -7.33 6.91 13.17
C GLU A 84 -6.72 8.30 12.85
N LEU A 85 -5.49 8.33 12.33
CA LEU A 85 -4.87 9.54 11.77
C LEU A 85 -5.28 9.82 10.31
N GLU A 86 -6.30 9.13 9.80
CA GLU A 86 -6.75 9.16 8.40
C GLU A 86 -5.67 8.75 7.38
N ILE A 87 -4.63 8.03 7.80
CA ILE A 87 -3.56 7.51 6.94
C ILE A 87 -3.95 6.13 6.41
N MET A 88 -3.76 5.88 5.11
CA MET A 88 -4.14 4.62 4.47
C MET A 88 -2.90 3.76 4.22
N PRO A 89 -2.56 2.82 5.12
CA PRO A 89 -1.50 1.87 4.86
C PRO A 89 -1.96 0.87 3.78
N ILE A 90 -1.21 0.77 2.69
CA ILE A 90 -1.58 -0.05 1.52
C ILE A 90 -0.65 -1.24 1.28
N GLY A 91 0.45 -1.33 2.02
CA GLY A 91 1.40 -2.42 1.89
C GLY A 91 2.71 -2.15 2.61
N THR A 92 3.70 -2.99 2.35
CA THR A 92 5.01 -2.97 3.03
C THR A 92 6.18 -3.03 2.06
N THR A 93 7.35 -2.57 2.49
CA THR A 93 8.62 -2.75 1.76
C THR A 93 9.78 -2.99 2.72
N GLY A 94 10.86 -3.59 2.25
CA GLY A 94 12.00 -3.97 3.08
C GLY A 94 11.70 -5.11 4.05
N GLY A 95 12.47 -5.18 5.14
CA GLY A 95 12.37 -6.24 6.17
C GLY A 95 12.81 -7.62 5.67
N THR A 96 12.77 -8.61 6.55
CA THR A 96 12.97 -10.02 6.16
C THR A 96 11.71 -10.58 5.49
N SER A 97 11.83 -11.77 4.89
CA SER A 97 10.68 -12.45 4.29
C SER A 97 9.62 -12.81 5.33
N GLU A 98 10.04 -13.20 6.53
CA GLU A 98 9.18 -13.54 7.67
C GLU A 98 8.40 -12.30 8.13
N MET A 99 9.06 -11.15 8.19
CA MET A 99 8.45 -9.87 8.55
C MET A 99 7.37 -9.45 7.54
N ARG A 100 7.66 -9.58 6.24
CA ARG A 100 6.67 -9.29 5.18
C ARG A 100 5.50 -10.28 5.19
N ASN A 101 5.76 -11.55 5.47
CA ASN A 101 4.70 -12.57 5.58
C ASN A 101 3.79 -12.32 6.79
N ALA A 102 4.36 -11.91 7.93
CA ALA A 102 3.59 -11.51 9.09
C ALA A 102 2.68 -10.31 8.75
N ALA A 103 3.21 -9.25 8.13
CA ALA A 103 2.41 -8.11 7.71
C ALA A 103 1.31 -8.48 6.69
N LEU A 104 1.61 -9.38 5.75
CA LEU A 104 0.65 -9.87 4.76
C LEU A 104 -0.56 -10.54 5.43
N SER A 105 -0.35 -11.28 6.52
CA SER A 105 -1.45 -11.93 7.27
C SER A 105 -2.46 -10.92 7.85
N TYR A 106 -2.07 -9.65 7.98
CA TYR A 106 -2.92 -8.54 8.43
C TYR A 106 -3.37 -7.63 7.27
N GLY A 107 -3.22 -8.06 6.02
CA GLY A 107 -3.70 -7.33 4.85
C GLY A 107 -2.74 -6.26 4.34
N LEU A 108 -1.45 -6.31 4.70
CA LEU A 108 -0.42 -5.42 4.19
C LEU A 108 0.53 -6.17 3.22
N PRO A 109 0.20 -6.25 1.93
CA PRO A 109 1.00 -6.99 0.98
C PRO A 109 2.38 -6.35 0.76
N PRO A 110 3.40 -7.14 0.39
CA PRO A 110 4.69 -6.59 -0.02
C PRO A 110 4.56 -5.85 -1.35
N VAL A 111 4.96 -4.57 -1.35
CA VAL A 111 5.04 -3.71 -2.53
C VAL A 111 6.45 -3.80 -3.08
N ARG A 112 6.56 -4.15 -4.37
CA ARG A 112 7.85 -4.15 -5.06
C ARG A 112 8.23 -2.71 -5.39
N SER A 113 9.34 -2.23 -4.86
CA SER A 113 9.96 -1.00 -5.37
C SER A 113 10.50 -1.27 -6.76
N VAL A 114 10.10 -0.47 -7.75
CA VAL A 114 10.72 -0.49 -9.08
C VAL A 114 11.91 0.46 -9.00
N GLY A 115 13.10 -0.08 -8.69
CA GLY A 115 14.34 0.69 -8.62
C GLY A 115 15.11 0.53 -7.31
N GLY A 116 15.58 -0.69 -7.02
CA GLY A 116 16.59 -0.98 -6.01
C GLY A 116 17.72 -1.77 -6.64
#